data_AF-A0A7D4Y3K3-F1
#
_entry.id   AF-A0A7D4Y3K3-F1
#
_cell.length_a   1.000
_cell.length_b   1.000
_cell.length_c   1.000
_cell.angle_alpha   90.00
_cell.angle_beta   90.00
_cell.angle_gamma   90.00
#
_symmetry.space_group_name_H-M   'P 1'
#
loop_
_entity.id
_entity.type
_entity.pdbx_description
1 polymer ?
#
loop_
_entity_poly.entity_id
_entity_poly.type
_entity_poly.pdbx_seq_one_letter_code
_entity_poly.pdbx_strand_id
1 'polypeptide(L)'
;MALPAAELAIALLVVWTASSFVPFVPSGVLAALTVVGYAYTTGFAEPGLAVLLALVLVSLSASAAELLSGFVSGKLGGAPTRTVAAGTVAGVLLVFVLGPIGFVVGLGGTVFLAGLYGNADEPRAAARQSVYAVIGALASSLIQAVMLASVAVVFALSVL
;
A
#
# COMPACT_ATOMS: atom_id res chain seq x y z
N MET A 1 -15.46 27.27 12.54
CA MET A 1 -14.00 27.08 12.40
C MET A 1 -13.69 25.72 11.77
N ALA A 2 -14.36 25.35 10.67
CA ALA A 2 -14.31 23.99 10.07
C ALA A 2 -13.10 23.77 9.14
N LEU A 3 -12.60 24.84 8.51
CA LEU A 3 -11.46 24.80 7.58
C LEU A 3 -10.21 24.09 8.13
N PRO A 4 -9.72 24.35 9.36
CA PRO A 4 -8.54 23.64 9.87
C PRO A 4 -8.75 22.12 10.01
N ALA A 5 -9.96 21.65 10.30
CA ALA A 5 -10.24 20.22 10.45
C ALA A 5 -10.28 19.50 9.10
N ALA A 6 -10.87 20.14 8.08
CA ALA A 6 -10.93 19.59 6.72
C ALA A 6 -9.53 19.50 6.11
N GLU A 7 -8.74 20.58 6.22
CA GLU A 7 -7.35 20.63 5.74
C GLU A 7 -6.47 19.56 6.41
N LEU A 8 -6.61 19.39 7.73
CA LEU A 8 -5.92 18.33 8.48
C LEU A 8 -6.32 16.92 8.01
N ALA A 9 -7.61 16.68 7.80
CA ALA A 9 -8.11 15.39 7.31
C ALA A 9 -7.59 15.10 5.89
N ILE A 10 -7.58 16.09 5.01
CA ILE A 10 -7.00 15.98 3.66
C ILE A 10 -5.50 15.68 3.75
N ALA A 11 -4.75 16.42 4.57
CA ALA A 11 -3.32 16.18 4.77
C ALA A 11 -3.05 14.76 5.30
N LEU A 12 -3.84 14.28 6.26
CA LEU A 12 -3.77 12.91 6.76
C LEU A 12 -4.06 11.88 5.65
N LEU A 13 -5.09 12.10 4.84
CA LEU A 13 -5.40 11.20 3.71
C LEU A 13 -4.27 11.16 2.67
N VAL A 14 -3.60 12.28 2.42
CA VAL A 14 -2.39 12.31 1.56
C VAL A 14 -1.25 11.53 2.20
N VAL A 15 -1.04 11.65 3.51
CA VAL A 15 -0.04 10.86 4.25
C VAL A 15 -0.37 9.36 4.18
N TRP A 16 -1.62 8.96 4.37
CA TRP A 16 -2.05 7.57 4.25
C TRP A 16 -1.94 7.03 2.83
N THR A 17 -2.14 7.89 1.84
CA THR A 17 -1.89 7.55 0.43
C THR A 17 -0.40 7.31 0.19
N ALA A 18 0.48 8.16 0.72
CA ALA A 18 1.92 7.95 0.60
C ALA A 18 2.41 6.72 1.38
N SER A 19 1.77 6.39 2.51
CA SER A 19 2.12 5.22 3.30
C SER A 19 1.71 3.89 2.67
N SER A 20 0.94 3.85 1.59
CA SER A 20 0.62 2.61 0.87
C SER A 20 1.84 1.96 0.20
N PHE A 21 2.95 2.69 0.07
CA PHE A 21 4.24 2.16 -0.36
C PHE A 21 5.05 1.57 0.79
N VAL A 22 4.61 1.79 2.03
CA VAL A 22 5.25 1.25 3.23
C VAL A 22 4.51 -0.02 3.65
N PRO A 23 5.17 -1.19 3.61
CA PRO A 23 4.54 -2.44 3.99
C PRO A 23 4.05 -2.42 5.44
N PHE A 24 2.98 -3.17 5.72
CA PHE A 24 2.36 -3.33 7.04
C PHE A 24 1.65 -2.10 7.60
N VAL A 25 1.60 -0.98 6.88
CA VAL A 25 0.78 0.17 7.29
C VAL A 25 -0.66 -0.08 6.83
N PRO A 26 -1.66 -0.16 7.72
CA PRO A 26 -3.06 -0.41 7.36
C PRO A 26 -3.70 0.86 6.77
N SER A 27 -3.15 1.35 5.66
CA SER A 27 -3.39 2.69 5.11
C SER A 27 -4.85 2.91 4.76
N GLY A 28 -5.55 1.90 4.22
CA GLY A 28 -6.97 2.01 3.93
C GLY A 28 -7.87 2.02 5.17
N VAL A 29 -7.48 1.33 6.26
CA VAL A 29 -8.21 1.45 7.54
C VAL A 29 -7.98 2.82 8.15
N LEU A 30 -6.74 3.33 8.13
CA LEU A 30 -6.41 4.68 8.61
C LEU A 30 -7.14 5.76 7.81
N ALA A 31 -7.26 5.60 6.49
CA ALA A 31 -8.05 6.48 5.64
C ALA A 31 -9.53 6.45 6.03
N ALA A 32 -10.13 5.26 6.21
CA ALA A 32 -11.52 5.13 6.65
C ALA A 32 -11.76 5.81 8.02
N LEU A 33 -10.86 5.59 8.98
CA LEU A 33 -10.91 6.23 10.30
C LEU A 33 -10.79 7.76 10.21
N THR A 34 -9.97 8.27 9.29
CA THR A 34 -9.82 9.71 9.08
C THR A 34 -11.11 10.34 8.58
N VAL A 35 -11.76 9.72 7.59
CA VAL A 35 -13.03 10.22 7.04
C VAL A 35 -14.16 10.15 8.08
N VAL A 36 -14.28 9.03 8.80
CA VAL A 36 -15.27 8.87 9.88
C VAL A 36 -15.01 9.83 11.03
N GLY A 37 -13.75 10.02 11.40
CA GLY A 37 -13.33 10.98 12.42
C GLY A 37 -13.74 12.40 12.06
N TYR A 38 -13.51 12.83 10.81
CA TYR A 38 -13.97 14.13 10.33
C TYR A 38 -15.50 14.25 10.38
N ALA A 39 -16.22 13.25 9.85
CA ALA A 39 -17.69 13.26 9.88
C ALA A 39 -18.24 13.36 11.32
N TYR A 40 -17.57 12.75 12.30
CA TYR A 40 -17.95 12.89 13.71
C TYR A 40 -17.81 14.34 14.20
N THR A 41 -16.76 15.06 13.78
CA THR A 41 -16.57 16.48 14.16
C THR A 41 -17.63 17.42 13.60
N THR A 42 -18.25 17.05 12.47
CA THR A 42 -19.32 17.83 11.81
C THR A 42 -20.72 17.33 12.17
N GLY A 43 -20.84 16.34 13.06
CA GLY A 43 -22.12 15.72 13.41
C GLY A 43 -22.77 14.95 12.26
N PHE A 44 -21.95 14.40 11.35
CA PHE A 44 -22.35 13.70 10.13
C PHE A 44 -23.09 14.57 9.10
N ALA A 45 -22.94 15.89 9.20
CA ALA A 45 -23.43 16.81 8.17
C ALA A 45 -22.57 16.76 6.91
N GLU A 46 -21.25 16.63 7.08
CA GLU A 46 -20.25 16.68 6.00
C GLU A 46 -19.12 15.67 6.24
N PRO A 47 -18.69 14.87 5.24
CA PRO A 47 -19.33 14.66 3.95
C PRO A 47 -20.69 13.97 4.12
N GLY A 48 -21.60 14.18 3.16
CA GLY A 48 -22.95 13.58 3.19
C GLY A 48 -22.89 12.05 3.37
N LEU A 49 -23.86 11.49 4.08
CA LEU A 49 -23.84 10.09 4.56
C LEU A 49 -23.56 9.05 3.47
N ALA A 50 -24.11 9.24 2.26
CA ALA A 50 -23.85 8.37 1.12
C ALA A 50 -22.39 8.42 0.66
N VAL A 51 -21.78 9.62 0.60
CA VAL A 51 -20.37 9.82 0.25
C VAL A 51 -19.47 9.22 1.33
N LEU A 52 -19.79 9.45 2.61
CA LEU A 52 -19.07 8.85 3.74
C LEU A 52 -19.01 7.32 3.61
N LEU A 53 -20.16 6.67 3.37
CA LEU A 53 -20.23 5.22 3.21
C LEU A 53 -19.41 4.74 2.00
N ALA A 54 -19.50 5.45 0.87
CA ALA A 54 -18.70 5.12 -0.32
C ALA A 54 -17.19 5.23 -0.05
N LEU A 55 -16.74 6.32 0.59
CA LEU A 55 -15.33 6.53 0.93
C LEU A 55 -14.80 5.45 1.88
N VAL A 56 -15.58 5.09 2.90
CA VAL A 56 -15.23 4.01 3.83
C VAL A 56 -15.15 2.68 3.09
N LEU A 57 -16.14 2.34 2.26
CA LEU A 57 -16.13 1.10 1.48
C LEU A 57 -14.94 1.02 0.54
N VAL A 58 -14.59 2.10 -0.16
CA VAL A 58 -13.40 2.14 -1.04
C VAL A 58 -12.11 1.99 -0.24
N SER A 59 -12.00 2.68 0.90
CA SER A 59 -10.82 2.60 1.77
C SER A 59 -10.61 1.21 2.35
N LEU A 60 -11.70 0.56 2.77
CA LEU A 60 -11.68 -0.84 3.24
C LEU A 60 -11.41 -1.81 2.09
N SER A 61 -11.94 -1.55 0.89
CA SER A 61 -11.65 -2.34 -0.30
C SER A 61 -10.18 -2.24 -0.71
N ALA A 62 -9.56 -1.07 -0.55
CA ALA A 62 -8.12 -0.88 -0.78
C ALA A 62 -7.29 -1.72 0.21
N SER A 63 -7.73 -1.82 1.47
CA SER A 63 -7.09 -2.71 2.47
C SER A 63 -7.31 -4.19 2.14
N ALA A 64 -8.52 -4.56 1.72
CA ALA A 64 -8.83 -5.91 1.30
C ALA A 64 -8.00 -6.32 0.07
N ALA A 65 -7.86 -5.43 -0.92
CA ALA A 65 -7.04 -5.65 -2.10
C ALA A 65 -5.57 -5.89 -1.75
N GLU A 66 -5.02 -5.16 -0.78
CA GLU A 66 -3.65 -5.37 -0.27
C GLU A 66 -3.50 -6.76 0.37
N LEU A 67 -4.46 -7.16 1.22
CA LEU A 67 -4.47 -8.49 1.84
C LEU A 67 -4.56 -9.59 0.77
N LEU A 68 -5.50 -9.46 -0.17
CA LEU A 68 -5.68 -10.41 -1.27
C LEU A 68 -4.43 -10.49 -2.16
N SER A 69 -3.79 -9.36 -2.45
CA SER A 69 -2.54 -9.30 -3.19
C SER A 69 -1.41 -10.04 -2.45
N GLY A 70 -1.35 -9.93 -1.13
CA GLY A 70 -0.44 -10.71 -0.28
C GLY A 70 -0.66 -12.22 -0.42
N PHE A 71 -1.93 -12.67 -0.46
CA PHE A 71 -2.26 -14.09 -0.68
C PHE A 71 -1.97 -14.57 -2.11
N VAL A 72 -2.19 -13.73 -3.12
CA VAL A 72 -2.07 -14.07 -4.55
C VAL A 72 -0.63 -13.99 -5.05
N SER A 73 0.17 -13.02 -4.58
CA SER A 73 1.58 -12.87 -4.95
C SER A 73 2.43 -14.10 -4.59
N GLY A 74 2.02 -14.87 -3.57
CA GLY A 74 2.66 -16.14 -3.24
C GLY A 74 2.56 -17.21 -4.33
N LYS A 75 1.64 -17.08 -5.30
CA LYS A 75 1.40 -18.08 -6.35
C LYS A 75 1.90 -17.70 -7.75
N LEU A 76 2.05 -16.42 -8.07
CA LEU A 76 2.37 -15.96 -9.43
C LEU A 76 3.88 -15.77 -9.69
N GLY A 77 4.70 -15.56 -8.66
CA GLY A 77 6.12 -15.22 -8.82
C GLY A 77 7.07 -16.39 -9.10
N GLY A 78 6.62 -17.65 -8.96
CA GLY A 78 7.47 -18.84 -9.07
C GLY A 78 8.57 -18.97 -8.00
N ALA A 79 8.80 -17.92 -7.20
CA ALA A 79 9.69 -17.92 -6.05
C ALA A 79 9.00 -18.51 -4.81
N PRO A 80 9.74 -19.22 -3.94
CA PRO A 80 9.17 -19.76 -2.71
C PRO A 80 8.58 -18.64 -1.83
N THR A 81 7.39 -18.83 -1.26
CA THR A 81 6.72 -17.82 -0.42
C THR A 81 7.61 -17.36 0.75
N ARG A 82 8.41 -18.26 1.31
CA ARG A 82 9.40 -17.94 2.34
C ARG A 82 10.45 -16.93 1.86
N THR A 83 10.93 -17.08 0.63
CA THR A 83 11.93 -16.18 0.03
C THR A 83 11.33 -14.80 -0.19
N VAL A 84 10.10 -14.73 -0.71
CA VAL A 84 9.40 -13.45 -0.92
C VAL A 84 9.15 -12.78 0.43
N ALA A 85 8.69 -13.52 1.44
CA ALA A 85 8.49 -12.98 2.78
C ALA A 85 9.79 -12.44 3.40
N ALA A 86 10.89 -13.20 3.31
CA ALA A 86 12.21 -12.75 3.77
C ALA A 86 12.68 -11.50 3.00
N GLY A 87 12.46 -11.47 1.68
CA GLY A 87 12.78 -10.31 0.84
C GLY A 87 11.96 -9.08 1.18
N THR A 88 10.67 -9.24 1.48
CA THR A 88 9.81 -8.14 1.96
C THR A 88 10.34 -7.60 3.28
N VAL A 89 10.70 -8.46 4.24
CA VAL A 89 11.28 -8.03 5.52
C VAL A 89 12.61 -7.29 5.31
N ALA A 90 13.51 -7.84 4.49
CA ALA A 90 14.77 -7.20 4.15
C ALA A 90 14.56 -5.84 3.45
N GLY A 91 13.61 -5.78 2.52
CA GLY A 91 13.19 -4.55 1.85
C GLY A 91 12.69 -3.51 2.84
N VAL A 92 11.78 -3.87 3.74
CA VAL A 92 11.26 -2.98 4.79
C VAL A 92 12.38 -2.43 5.67
N LEU A 93 13.31 -3.28 6.11
CA LEU A 93 14.45 -2.84 6.91
C LEU A 93 15.34 -1.86 6.15
N LEU A 94 15.56 -2.10 4.85
CA LEU A 94 16.34 -1.21 4.00
C LEU A 94 15.63 0.10 3.69
N VAL A 95 14.30 0.19 3.81
CA VAL A 95 13.58 1.48 3.66
C VAL A 95 14.05 2.51 4.67
N PHE A 96 14.41 2.12 5.89
CA PHE A 96 14.92 3.05 6.89
C PHE A 96 16.28 3.65 6.54
N VAL A 97 17.04 3.01 5.64
CA VAL A 97 18.40 3.44 5.25
C VAL A 97 18.40 4.09 3.86
N LEU A 98 17.71 3.48 2.88
CA LEU A 98 17.70 3.90 1.47
C LEU A 98 16.33 4.45 1.01
N GLY A 99 15.34 4.55 1.89
CA GLY A 99 13.98 4.94 1.50
C GLY A 99 13.32 3.91 0.57
N PRO A 100 12.41 4.33 -0.33
CA PRO A 100 11.70 3.42 -1.24
C PRO A 100 12.61 2.54 -2.09
N ILE A 101 13.82 3.02 -2.41
CA ILE A 101 14.83 2.26 -3.15
C ILE A 101 15.29 1.03 -2.35
N GLY A 102 15.36 1.16 -1.02
CA GLY A 102 15.70 0.07 -0.12
C GLY A 102 14.73 -1.10 -0.22
N PHE A 103 13.43 -0.84 -0.43
CA PHE A 103 12.45 -1.90 -0.62
C PHE A 103 12.71 -2.70 -1.91
N VAL A 104 12.93 -2.00 -3.02
CA VAL A 104 13.23 -2.61 -4.33
C VAL A 104 14.51 -3.44 -4.27
N VAL A 105 15.57 -2.89 -3.67
CA VAL A 105 16.86 -3.56 -3.52
C VAL A 105 16.76 -4.76 -2.57
N GLY A 106 16.07 -4.62 -1.45
CA GLY A 106 15.92 -5.70 -0.46
C GLY A 106 15.06 -6.86 -0.97
N LEU A 107 13.88 -6.57 -1.52
CA LEU A 107 13.00 -7.59 -2.08
C LEU A 107 13.64 -8.25 -3.31
N GLY A 108 14.06 -7.44 -4.28
CA GLY A 108 14.66 -7.91 -5.53
C GLY A 108 15.96 -8.68 -5.28
N GLY A 109 16.85 -8.13 -4.45
CA GLY A 109 18.12 -8.75 -4.10
C GLY A 109 17.96 -10.06 -3.36
N THR A 110 17.05 -10.14 -2.38
CA THR A 110 16.81 -11.38 -1.63
C THR A 110 16.23 -12.48 -2.51
N VAL A 111 15.23 -12.15 -3.35
CA VAL A 111 14.64 -13.12 -4.27
C VAL A 111 15.64 -13.59 -5.31
N PHE A 112 16.47 -12.67 -5.83
CA PHE A 112 17.52 -12.99 -6.78
C PHE A 112 18.58 -13.92 -6.18
N LEU A 113 19.12 -13.58 -5.02
CA LEU A 113 20.13 -14.38 -4.32
C LEU A 113 19.60 -15.76 -3.96
N ALA A 114 18.38 -15.85 -3.41
CA ALA A 114 17.77 -17.13 -3.09
C ALA A 114 17.49 -18.00 -4.33
N GLY A 115 17.13 -17.39 -5.47
CA GLY A 115 17.00 -18.08 -6.74
C GLY A 115 18.35 -18.64 -7.23
N LEU A 116 19.42 -17.86 -7.12
CA LEU A 116 20.79 -18.28 -7.43
C LEU A 116 21.29 -19.41 -6.52
N TYR A 117 21.01 -19.35 -5.22
CA TYR A 117 21.39 -20.41 -4.28
C TYR A 117 20.59 -21.70 -4.49
N GLY A 118 19.35 -21.59 -4.97
CA GLY A 118 18.50 -22.74 -5.27
C GLY A 118 18.88 -23.45 -6.57
N ASN A 119 19.27 -22.70 -7.61
CA ASN A 119 19.71 -23.23 -8.90
C ASN A 119 20.76 -22.30 -9.53
N ALA A 120 22.04 -22.54 -9.19
CA ALA A 120 23.15 -21.68 -9.61
C ALA A 120 23.37 -21.65 -11.14
N ASP A 121 22.89 -22.67 -11.85
CA ASP A 121 23.08 -22.81 -13.29
C ASP A 121 22.14 -21.92 -14.13
N GLU A 122 21.11 -21.31 -13.50
CA GLU A 122 20.09 -20.52 -14.20
C GLU A 122 19.93 -19.08 -13.63
N PRO A 123 20.96 -18.21 -13.73
CA PRO A 123 20.88 -16.84 -13.24
C PRO A 123 19.77 -16.01 -13.91
N ARG A 124 19.42 -16.34 -15.15
CA ARG A 124 18.32 -15.68 -15.88
C ARG A 124 16.95 -15.99 -15.25
N ALA A 125 16.74 -17.20 -14.75
CA ALA A 125 15.50 -17.58 -14.08
C ALA A 125 15.36 -16.82 -12.74
N ALA A 126 16.45 -16.75 -11.96
CA ALA A 126 16.49 -15.99 -10.71
C ALA A 126 16.23 -14.49 -10.94
N ALA A 127 16.80 -13.89 -11.99
CA ALA A 127 16.54 -12.49 -12.35
C ALA A 127 15.08 -12.25 -12.74
N ARG A 128 14.49 -13.17 -13.51
CA ARG A 128 13.09 -13.07 -13.92
C ARG A 128 12.15 -13.14 -12.71
N GLN A 129 12.42 -14.04 -11.76
CA GLN A 129 11.64 -14.16 -10.52
C GLN A 129 11.73 -12.90 -9.66
N SER A 130 12.93 -12.33 -9.48
CA SER A 130 13.10 -11.12 -8.67
C SER A 130 12.39 -9.92 -9.28
N VAL A 131 12.47 -9.76 -10.60
CA VAL A 131 11.78 -8.69 -11.33
C VAL A 131 10.26 -8.82 -11.18
N TYR A 132 9.69 -10.02 -11.35
CA TYR A 132 8.25 -10.19 -11.14
C TYR A 132 7.81 -9.98 -9.70
N ALA A 133 8.63 -10.35 -8.72
CA ALA A 133 8.34 -10.10 -7.31
C ALA A 133 8.28 -8.59 -7.02
N VAL A 134 9.27 -7.83 -7.49
CA VAL A 134 9.30 -6.37 -7.33
C VAL A 134 8.14 -5.70 -8.06
N ILE A 135 7.91 -6.06 -9.33
CA ILE A 135 6.80 -5.49 -10.13
C ILE A 135 5.46 -5.82 -9.47
N GLY A 136 5.25 -7.06 -9.02
CA GLY A 136 4.01 -7.46 -8.34
C GLY A 136 3.78 -6.66 -7.06
N ALA A 137 4.81 -6.50 -6.23
CA ALA A 137 4.74 -5.71 -5.01
C ALA A 137 4.42 -4.23 -5.30
N LEU A 138 5.14 -3.60 -6.23
CA LEU A 138 4.92 -2.19 -6.57
C LEU A 138 3.58 -1.95 -7.30
N ALA A 139 3.15 -2.86 -8.17
CA ALA A 139 1.85 -2.77 -8.83
C ALA A 139 0.72 -2.79 -7.80
N SER A 140 0.83 -3.65 -6.78
CA SER A 140 -0.13 -3.69 -5.67
C SER A 140 -0.16 -2.37 -4.90
N SER A 141 1.01 -1.86 -4.48
CA SER A 141 1.11 -0.58 -3.78
C SER A 141 0.58 0.59 -4.61
N LEU A 142 0.79 0.56 -5.93
CA LEU A 142 0.29 1.60 -6.84
C LEU A 142 -1.24 1.56 -6.95
N ILE A 143 -1.84 0.38 -7.09
CA ILE A 143 -3.31 0.24 -7.11
C ILE A 143 -3.90 0.78 -5.80
N GLN A 144 -3.28 0.43 -4.67
CA GLN A 144 -3.70 0.93 -3.37
C GLN A 144 -3.55 2.46 -3.28
N ALA A 145 -2.42 3.01 -3.73
CA ALA A 145 -2.18 4.46 -3.76
C ALA A 145 -3.25 5.18 -4.59
N VAL A 146 -3.61 4.64 -5.76
CA VAL A 146 -4.65 5.23 -6.62
C VAL A 146 -6.01 5.20 -5.95
N MET A 147 -6.38 4.10 -5.29
CA MET A 147 -7.63 4.04 -4.53
C MET A 147 -7.66 5.07 -3.38
N LEU A 148 -6.58 5.18 -2.60
CA LEU A 148 -6.50 6.13 -1.49
C LEU A 148 -6.42 7.59 -1.94
N ALA A 149 -5.70 7.85 -3.03
CA ALA A 149 -5.70 9.16 -3.67
C ALA A 149 -7.10 9.55 -4.14
N SER A 150 -7.86 8.59 -4.70
CA SER A 150 -9.25 8.82 -5.10
C SER A 150 -10.13 9.15 -3.90
N VAL A 151 -9.94 8.45 -2.77
CA VAL A 151 -10.61 8.78 -1.50
C VAL A 151 -10.25 10.19 -1.05
N ALA A 152 -8.96 10.57 -1.07
CA ALA A 152 -8.50 11.89 -0.67
C ALA A 152 -9.12 13.01 -1.54
N VAL A 153 -9.13 12.81 -2.87
CA VAL A 153 -9.71 13.78 -3.82
C VAL A 153 -11.22 13.91 -3.64
N VAL A 154 -11.95 12.79 -3.61
CA VAL A 154 -13.41 12.82 -3.45
C VAL A 154 -13.81 13.40 -2.09
N PHE A 155 -13.07 13.07 -1.03
CA PHE A 155 -13.26 13.68 0.29
C PHE A 155 -13.07 15.20 0.22
N ALA A 156 -11.93 15.67 -0.31
CA ALA A 156 -11.65 17.10 -0.45
C ALA A 156 -12.75 17.83 -1.24
N LEU A 157 -13.18 17.28 -2.37
CA LEU A 157 -14.28 17.85 -3.18
C LEU A 157 -15.64 17.88 -2.47
N SER A 158 -15.82 17.07 -1.42
CA SER A 158 -17.08 16.98 -0.70
C SER A 158 -17.16 17.89 0.52
N VAL A 159 -16.03 18.42 0.99
CA VAL A 159 -15.93 19.19 2.25
C VAL A 159 -15.31 20.58 2.08
N LEU A 160 -14.77 20.89 0.90
CA LEU A 160 -14.31 22.21 0.47
C LEU A 160 -15.40 22.91 -0.35
#